data_AF-A0A920LKL0-F1
#
_entry.id   AF-A0A920LKL0-F1
#
_cell.length_a   1.000
_cell.length_b   1.000
_cell.length_c   1.000
_cell.angle_alpha   90.00
_cell.angle_beta   90.00
_cell.angle_gamma   90.00
#
_symmetry.space_group_name_H-M   'P 1'
#
loop_
_entity.id
_entity.type
_entity.pdbx_description
1 polymer ?
#
loop_
_entity_poly.entity_id
_entity_poly.type
_entity_poly.pdbx_seq_one_letter_code
_entity_poly.pdbx_strand_id
1 'polypeptide(L)' 'MKENNLKITYTITDEAPMLATYSLFPILKSYVSKAGILLEAKNISLSQEYYQPLQIIYRYSTRK' A
#
# COMPACT_ATOMS: atom_id res chain seq x y z
N MET A 1 23.96 15.65 -2.57
CA MET A 1 22.70 16.30 -2.99
C MET A 1 21.56 15.47 -2.43
N LYS A 2 20.63 16.03 -1.64
CA LYS A 2 19.42 15.30 -1.26
C LYS A 2 18.61 15.13 -2.53
N GLU A 3 18.58 13.93 -3.08
CA GLU A 3 17.53 13.58 -4.03
C GLU A 3 16.22 13.66 -3.26
N ASN A 4 15.47 14.74 -3.48
CA ASN A 4 14.09 14.85 -3.02
C ASN A 4 13.29 13.86 -3.85
N ASN A 5 13.36 12.59 -3.45
CA ASN A 5 12.66 11.50 -4.08
C ASN A 5 11.16 11.74 -3.83
N LEU A 6 10.53 12.45 -4.76
CA LEU A 6 9.11 12.78 -4.72
C LEU A 6 8.35 11.47 -4.65
N LYS A 7 7.73 11.24 -3.50
CA LYS A 7 7.13 9.96 -3.15
C LYS A 7 5.70 10.19 -2.71
N ILE A 8 4.76 9.56 -3.41
CA ILE A 8 3.34 9.63 -3.14
C ILE A 8 2.92 8.28 -2.56
N THR A 9 2.31 8.31 -1.36
CA THR A 9 1.72 7.12 -0.76
C THR A 9 0.22 7.08 -1.07
N TYR A 10 -0.20 6.04 -1.76
CA TYR A 10 -1.61 5.77 -2.06
C TYR A 10 -2.16 4.79 -1.03
N THR A 11 -3.16 5.21 -0.27
CA THR A 11 -3.80 4.37 0.74
C THR A 11 -4.89 3.49 0.13
N ILE A 12 -4.75 2.18 0.32
CA ILE A 12 -5.80 1.21 0.00
C ILE A 12 -6.69 1.07 1.24
N THR A 13 -7.97 1.32 1.06
CA THR A 13 -9.03 1.25 2.08
C THR A 13 -10.09 0.25 1.67
N ASP A 14 -11.05 -0.05 2.56
CA ASP A 14 -12.08 -1.06 2.34
C ASP A 14 -13.29 -0.56 1.53
N GLU A 15 -14.19 -1.48 1.16
CA GLU A 15 -15.49 -1.21 0.52
C GLU A 15 -15.38 -0.55 -0.88
N ALA A 16 -16.20 0.47 -1.15
CA ALA A 16 -16.27 1.17 -2.43
C ALA A 16 -14.90 1.75 -2.90
N PRO A 17 -14.09 2.41 -2.05
CA PRO A 17 -12.80 2.93 -2.49
C PRO A 17 -11.76 1.84 -2.83
N MET A 18 -11.90 0.61 -2.30
CA MET A 18 -11.06 -0.53 -2.73
C MET A 18 -11.32 -0.85 -4.21
N LEU A 19 -12.60 -0.90 -4.60
CA LEU A 19 -13.01 -1.18 -5.98
C LEU A 19 -12.53 -0.09 -6.94
N ALA A 20 -12.63 1.17 -6.54
CA ALA A 20 -12.11 2.29 -7.32
C ALA A 20 -10.59 2.20 -7.53
N THR A 21 -9.85 1.74 -6.51
CA THR A 21 -8.39 1.56 -6.57
C THR A 21 -7.96 0.63 -7.72
N TYR A 22 -8.70 -0.46 -7.99
CA TYR A 22 -8.36 -1.39 -9.07
C TYR A 22 -8.36 -0.73 -10.46
N SER A 23 -9.25 0.25 -10.68
CA SER A 23 -9.30 1.00 -11.94
C SER A 23 -8.35 2.19 -11.97
N LEU A 24 -8.22 2.90 -10.85
CA LEU A 24 -7.55 4.20 -10.79
C LEU A 24 -6.04 4.11 -10.52
N PHE A 25 -5.61 3.15 -9.70
CA PHE A 25 -4.21 2.96 -9.34
C PHE A 25 -3.28 2.69 -10.53
N PRO A 26 -3.60 1.82 -11.51
CA PRO A 26 -2.72 1.61 -12.67
C PRO A 26 -2.58 2.86 -13.53
N ILE A 27 -3.65 3.66 -13.65
CA ILE A 27 -3.64 4.92 -14.37
C ILE A 27 -2.69 5.89 -13.68
N LEU A 28 -2.89 6.16 -12.38
CA LEU A 28 -2.01 7.02 -11.60
C LEU A 28 -0.55 6.59 -11.68
N LYS A 29 -0.27 5.29 -11.54
CA LYS A 29 1.10 4.76 -11.63
C LYS A 29 1.76 5.10 -12.97
N SER A 30 1.05 4.95 -14.09
CA SER A 30 1.57 5.25 -15.43
C SER A 30 1.82 6.75 -15.66
N TYR A 31 0.98 7.63 -15.11
CA TYR A 31 1.15 9.08 -15.22
C TYR A 31 2.30 9.57 -14.35
N VAL A 32 2.33 9.12 -13.09
CA VAL A 32 3.30 9.53 -12.08
C VAL A 32 4.70 8.98 -12.41
N SER A 33 4.80 7.80 -13.04
CA SER A 33 6.07 7.24 -13.53
C SER A 33 6.73 8.10 -14.61
N LYS A 34 5.97 8.83 -15.44
CA LYS A 34 6.54 9.75 -16.44
C LYS A 34 7.18 10.98 -15.80
N ALA A 35 6.71 11.37 -14.62
CA ALA A 35 7.24 12.49 -13.86
C ALA A 35 8.42 12.09 -12.93
N GLY A 36 8.85 10.82 -12.95
CA GLY A 36 9.93 10.33 -12.08
C GLY A 36 9.57 10.26 -10.60
N ILE A 37 8.27 10.20 -10.28
CA ILE A 37 7.76 10.16 -8.91
C ILE A 37 7.47 8.70 -8.52
N LEU A 38 7.83 8.31 -7.30
CA LEU A 38 7.54 6.98 -6.75
C LEU A 38 6.13 6.92 -6.17
N LEU A 39 5.30 6.03 -6.72
CA LEU A 39 3.96 5.74 -6.18
C LEU A 39 4.02 4.43 -5.36
N GLU A 40 3.83 4.54 -4.05
CA GLU A 40 3.77 3.37 -3.15
C GLU A 40 2.36 3.15 -2.63
N ALA A 41 1.88 1.91 -2.68
CA ALA A 41 0.61 1.54 -2.09
C ALA A 41 0.80 1.13 -0.62
N LYS A 42 0.03 1.75 0.28
CA LYS A 42 -0.04 1.37 1.69
C LYS A 42 -1.45 0.88 1.99
N ASN A 43 -1.59 -0.38 2.36
CA ASN A 43 -2.88 -0.92 2.78
C ASN A 43 -3.12 -0.58 4.26
N ILE A 44 -4.22 0.11 4.54
CA ILE A 44 -4.69 0.47 5.89
C ILE A 44 -6.11 -0.08 6.15
N SER A 45 -6.55 -1.04 5.34
CA SER A 45 -7.81 -1.75 5.58
C SER A 45 -7.87 -2.34 6.98
N LEU A 46 -9.09 -2.47 7.47
CA LEU A 46 -9.40 -3.13 8.73
C LEU A 46 -8.84 -4.56 8.72
N SER A 47 -9.02 -5.30 7.62
CA SER A 47 -8.40 -6.62 7.45
C SER A 47 -6.89 -6.58 7.68
N GLN A 48 -6.18 -5.65 7.05
CA GLN A 48 -4.73 -5.54 7.20
C GLN A 48 -4.34 -5.23 8.65
N GLU A 49 -5.11 -4.39 9.35
CA GLU A 49 -4.86 -4.07 10.76
C GLU A 49 -5.00 -5.30 11.67
N TYR A 50 -5.96 -6.19 11.42
CA TYR A 50 -6.14 -7.43 12.20
C TYR A 50 -5.19 -8.57 11.79
N TYR A 51 -4.84 -8.70 10.51
CA TYR A 51 -3.99 -9.80 10.02
C TYR A 51 -2.52 -9.63 10.41
N GLN A 52 -2.01 -8.40 10.51
CA GLN A 52 -0.63 -8.13 10.92
C GLN A 52 -0.27 -8.70 12.31
N PRO A 53 -1.03 -8.43 13.38
CA PRO A 53 -0.76 -9.01 14.70
C PRO A 53 -0.95 -10.53 14.70
N LEU A 54 -1.96 -11.06 13.99
CA LEU A 54 -2.16 -12.51 13.89
C LEU A 54 -0.96 -13.21 13.27
N GLN A 55 -0.41 -12.70 12.16
CA GLN A 55 0.79 -13.28 11.53
C GLN A 55 2.00 -13.29 12.46
N ILE A 56 2.16 -12.25 13.29
CA ILE A 56 3.24 -12.16 14.28
C ILE A 56 3.08 -13.26 15.35
N ILE A 57 1.86 -13.45 15.85
CA ILE A 57 1.53 -14.47 16.86
C ILE A 57 1.78 -15.88 16.30
N TYR A 58 1.28 -16.18 15.10
CA TYR A 58 1.52 -17.47 14.44
C TYR A 58 3.01 -17.72 14.20
N ARG A 59 3.76 -16.70 13.76
CA ARG A 59 5.22 -16.79 13.55
C ARG A 59 5.96 -17.16 14.83
N TYR A 60 5.55 -16.57 15.95
CA TYR A 60 6.13 -16.83 17.26
C TYR A 60 5.84 -18.26 17.73
N SER A 61 4.60 -18.73 17.54
CA SER A 61 4.19 -20.09 17.92
C SER A 61 4.92 -21.18 17.14
N THR A 62 5.28 -20.94 15.88
CA THR A 62 5.99 -21.92 15.01
C THR A 62 7.51 -21.89 15.16
N ARG A 63 8.07 -20.97 15.97
CA ARG A 63 9.51 -20.87 16.25
C ARG A 63 9.93 -21.51 17.58
N LYS A 64 9.03 -22.26 18.22
CA LYS A 64 9.35 -23.20 19.30
C LYS A 64 9.40 -24.61 18.74
#